data_AF-A0A7C6ZB58-F1
#
_entry.id   AF-A0A7C6ZB58-F1
#
_cell.length_a   1.000
_cell.length_b   1.000
_cell.length_c   1.000
_cell.angle_alpha   90.00
_cell.angle_beta   90.00
_cell.angle_gamma   90.00
#
_symmetry.space_group_name_H-M   'P 1'
#
loop_
_entity.id
_entity.type
_entity.pdbx_description
1 polymer ?
#
loop_
_entity_poly.entity_id
_entity_poly.type
_entity_poly.pdbx_seq_one_letter_code
_entity_poly.pdbx_strand_id
1 'polypeptide(L)'
;MSSSFGDRRPDLPASAQQPVARAPGRVERGNDMVDWVDLVARLTAGELRVLAALIGDPARTTFEAARLLCVSKSCIRFHLGNIYRKTGVRNKACLLLLCKELGFDRVAERFLSD
;
A
#
# COMPACT_ATOMS: atom_id res chain seq x y z
N MET A 1 -43.68 -45.19 -19.27
CA MET A 1 -42.33 -45.62 -18.85
C MET A 1 -41.36 -44.61 -19.44
N SER A 2 -41.15 -43.42 -18.85
CA SER A 2 -40.23 -43.16 -17.71
C SER A 2 -38.89 -43.85 -17.97
N SER A 3 -37.81 -43.12 -18.26
CA SER A 3 -37.04 -42.45 -17.20
C SER A 3 -36.31 -41.20 -17.66
N SER A 4 -36.57 -40.13 -16.91
CA SER A 4 -35.86 -38.86 -16.86
C SER A 4 -34.59 -39.02 -16.03
N PHE A 5 -33.43 -38.74 -16.61
CA PHE A 5 -32.20 -38.38 -15.89
C PHE A 5 -32.01 -36.89 -16.19
N GLY A 6 -32.30 -35.96 -15.29
CA GLY A 6 -31.73 -35.89 -13.96
C GLY A 6 -30.61 -34.85 -13.95
N ASP A 7 -30.90 -33.67 -14.49
CA ASP A 7 -30.07 -32.48 -14.48
C ASP A 7 -29.94 -31.99 -13.03
N ARG A 8 -28.74 -32.15 -12.44
CA ARG A 8 -28.37 -31.59 -11.15
C ARG A 8 -26.87 -31.37 -11.10
N ARG A 9 -26.45 -30.10 -11.10
CA ARG A 9 -25.80 -29.46 -9.94
C ARG A 9 -25.45 -27.99 -10.24
N PRO A 10 -25.28 -27.19 -9.17
CA PRO A 10 -25.95 -25.89 -9.05
C PRO A 10 -25.06 -24.70 -9.38
N ASP A 11 -25.75 -23.59 -9.65
CA ASP A 11 -25.26 -22.22 -9.51
C ASP A 11 -24.41 -22.05 -8.24
N LEU A 12 -23.15 -21.66 -8.43
CA LEU A 12 -22.34 -21.02 -7.41
C LEU A 12 -21.97 -19.62 -7.90
N PRO A 13 -22.44 -18.56 -7.23
CA PRO A 13 -22.01 -17.20 -7.51
C PRO A 13 -20.62 -17.02 -6.89
N ALA A 14 -19.57 -17.16 -7.70
CA ALA A 14 -18.27 -16.62 -7.32
C ALA A 14 -18.36 -15.11 -7.50
N SER A 15 -18.86 -14.42 -6.47
CA SER A 15 -18.64 -13.01 -6.22
C SER A 15 -17.13 -12.78 -6.13
N ALA A 16 -16.48 -12.68 -7.29
CA ALA A 16 -15.20 -12.02 -7.43
C ALA A 16 -15.47 -10.54 -7.18
N GLN A 17 -15.50 -10.16 -5.91
CA GLN A 17 -15.21 -8.80 -5.48
C GLN A 17 -13.78 -8.52 -5.93
N GLN A 18 -13.63 -8.13 -7.19
CA GLN A 18 -12.44 -7.47 -7.68
C GLN A 18 -12.31 -6.20 -6.84
N PRO A 19 -11.18 -5.96 -6.13
CA PRO A 19 -10.95 -4.66 -5.55
C PRO A 19 -10.82 -3.69 -6.70
N VAL A 20 -11.87 -2.88 -6.90
CA VAL A 20 -11.87 -1.73 -7.80
C VAL A 20 -10.70 -0.83 -7.39
N ALA A 21 -9.59 -0.98 -8.10
CA ALA A 21 -8.49 -0.04 -8.05
C ALA A 21 -9.06 1.30 -8.52
N ARG A 22 -9.48 2.14 -7.56
CA ARG A 22 -9.89 3.52 -7.81
C ARG A 22 -8.76 4.17 -8.59
N ALA A 23 -9.09 4.56 -9.83
CA ALA A 23 -8.20 5.36 -10.66
C ALA A 23 -7.67 6.54 -9.83
N PRO A 24 -6.39 6.93 -9.95
CA PRO A 24 -5.89 8.13 -9.28
C PRO A 24 -6.66 9.33 -9.84
N GLY A 25 -7.65 9.77 -9.07
CA GLY A 25 -8.43 10.97 -9.35
C GLY A 25 -7.47 12.13 -9.56
N ARG A 26 -7.77 12.92 -10.60
CA ARG A 26 -7.21 14.23 -10.91
C ARG A 26 -6.87 14.97 -9.60
N VAL A 27 -5.59 15.21 -9.37
CA VAL A 27 -5.11 16.02 -8.24
C VAL A 27 -5.49 17.47 -8.52
N GLU A 28 -6.59 17.92 -7.96
CA GLU A 28 -6.88 19.34 -7.85
C GLU A 28 -5.85 19.96 -6.90
N ARG A 29 -5.08 20.90 -7.41
CA ARG A 29 -4.15 21.71 -6.63
C ARG A 29 -4.95 22.65 -5.73
N GLY A 30 -5.30 22.17 -4.54
CA GLY A 30 -5.66 22.98 -3.38
C GLY A 30 -4.62 22.74 -2.31
N ASN A 31 -3.73 23.70 -2.11
CA ASN A 31 -2.79 23.73 -1.01
C ASN A 31 -3.57 23.99 0.29
N ASP A 32 -3.27 23.23 1.34
CA ASP A 32 -3.35 23.59 2.78
C ASP A 32 -3.80 22.37 3.62
N MET A 33 -2.82 21.75 4.29
CA MET A 33 -2.94 20.60 5.20
C MET A 33 -3.11 19.22 4.55
N VAL A 34 -2.11 18.81 3.76
CA VAL A 34 -1.80 17.38 3.60
C VAL A 34 -1.32 16.91 4.98
N ASP A 35 -2.18 16.23 5.74
CA ASP A 35 -1.78 15.58 6.98
C ASP A 35 -1.35 14.14 6.68
N TRP A 36 -0.58 13.51 7.57
CA TRP A 36 -0.21 12.10 7.46
C TRP A 36 -1.42 11.16 7.31
N VAL A 37 -2.61 11.61 7.70
CA VAL A 37 -3.91 10.93 7.51
C VAL A 37 -4.23 10.73 6.02
N ASP A 38 -4.03 11.74 5.16
CA ASP A 38 -4.29 11.60 3.71
C ASP A 38 -3.25 10.66 3.06
N LEU A 39 -1.99 10.73 3.52
CA LEU A 39 -0.96 9.78 3.12
C LEU A 39 -1.37 8.34 3.45
N VAL A 40 -1.87 8.11 4.67
CA VAL A 40 -2.39 6.79 5.11
C VAL A 40 -3.58 6.36 4.25
N ALA A 41 -4.51 7.25 3.94
CA ALA A 41 -5.68 6.94 3.14
C ALA A 41 -5.35 6.53 1.69
N ARG A 42 -4.26 7.03 1.12
CA ARG A 42 -3.82 6.73 -0.25
C ARG A 42 -2.99 5.45 -0.36
N LEU A 43 -2.28 5.09 0.70
CA LEU A 43 -1.40 3.93 0.73
C LEU A 43 -2.13 2.68 1.20
N THR A 44 -1.77 1.55 0.61
CA THR A 44 -2.24 0.23 1.06
C THR A 44 -1.50 -0.20 2.33
N ALA A 45 -2.05 -1.17 3.07
CA ALA A 45 -1.38 -1.70 4.27
C ALA A 45 0.06 -2.18 4.00
N GLY A 46 0.31 -2.84 2.87
CA GLY A 46 1.66 -3.28 2.48
C GLY A 46 2.61 -2.11 2.20
N GLU A 47 2.13 -1.07 1.52
CA GLU A 47 2.91 0.14 1.27
C GLU A 47 3.20 0.91 2.56
N LEU A 48 2.23 0.97 3.49
CA LEU A 48 2.39 1.59 4.79
C LEU A 48 3.43 0.88 5.65
N ARG A 49 3.43 -0.46 5.68
CA ARG A 49 4.44 -1.25 6.38
C ARG A 49 5.85 -0.98 5.84
N VAL A 50 6.00 -0.95 4.52
CA VAL A 50 7.27 -0.61 3.87
C VAL A 50 7.70 0.81 4.21
N LEU A 51 6.77 1.77 4.18
CA LEU A 51 7.05 3.16 4.51
C LEU A 51 7.48 3.31 5.98
N ALA A 52 6.74 2.70 6.90
CA ALA A 52 7.04 2.71 8.33
C ALA A 52 8.42 2.11 8.64
N ALA A 53 8.75 0.97 8.01
CA ALA A 53 10.05 0.32 8.18
C ALA A 53 11.24 1.21 7.77
N LEU A 54 11.04 2.06 6.75
CA LEU A 54 12.08 2.99 6.26
C LEU A 54 12.17 4.27 7.08
N ILE A 55 11.10 4.66 7.76
CA ILE A 55 11.08 5.86 8.59
C ILE A 55 11.65 5.58 9.98
N GLY A 56 11.35 4.40 10.54
CA GLY A 56 11.94 3.98 11.83
C GLY A 56 13.46 3.89 11.78
N ASP A 57 14.05 3.64 10.61
CA ASP A 57 15.49 3.76 10.39
C ASP A 57 15.79 4.32 8.97
N PRO A 58 16.12 5.62 8.85
CA PRO A 58 16.44 6.27 7.59
C PRO A 58 17.62 5.63 6.84
N ALA A 59 18.58 5.05 7.56
CA ALA A 59 19.75 4.41 6.97
C ALA A 59 19.43 3.02 6.39
N ARG A 60 18.29 2.44 6.78
CA ARG A 60 17.87 1.10 6.38
C ARG A 60 17.86 0.92 4.87
N THR A 61 18.60 -0.07 4.41
CA THR A 61 18.65 -0.46 3.00
C THR A 61 17.36 -1.18 2.59
N THR A 62 17.10 -1.25 1.29
CA THR A 62 15.98 -2.04 0.75
C THR A 62 16.11 -3.52 1.11
N PHE A 63 17.34 -4.01 1.30
CA PHE A 63 17.60 -5.38 1.74
C PHE A 63 17.22 -5.60 3.20
N GLU A 64 17.62 -4.69 4.09
CA GLU A 64 17.28 -4.76 5.51
C GLU A 64 15.77 -4.59 5.74
N ALA A 65 15.12 -3.70 4.98
CA ALA A 65 13.67 -3.58 5.00
C ALA A 65 12.98 -4.87 4.54
N ALA A 66 13.51 -5.53 3.51
CA ALA A 66 12.99 -6.81 3.04
C ALA A 66 13.13 -7.91 4.11
N ARG A 67 14.27 -7.97 4.81
CA ARG A 67 14.49 -8.91 5.92
C ARG A 67 13.57 -8.63 7.10
N LEU A 68 13.40 -7.36 7.48
CA LEU A 68 12.55 -6.96 8.59
C LEU A 68 11.09 -7.37 8.34
N LEU A 69 10.61 -7.20 7.11
CA LEU A 69 9.23 -7.50 6.73
C LEU A 69 9.04 -8.93 6.21
N CYS A 70 10.07 -9.78 6.24
CA CYS A 70 10.05 -11.16 5.73
C CYS A 70 9.55 -11.28 4.27
N VAL A 71 9.91 -10.33 3.41
CA VAL A 71 9.53 -10.31 1.98
C VAL A 71 10.75 -10.28 1.06
N SER A 72 10.53 -10.49 -0.24
CA SER A 72 11.60 -10.40 -1.23
C SER A 72 12.01 -8.94 -1.49
N LYS A 73 13.27 -8.72 -1.92
CA LYS A 73 13.74 -7.39 -2.34
C LYS A 73 12.89 -6.82 -3.48
N SER A 74 12.41 -7.68 -4.38
CA SER A 74 11.54 -7.31 -5.48
C SER A 74 10.19 -6.79 -4.99
N CYS A 75 9.63 -7.40 -3.94
CA CYS A 75 8.40 -6.94 -3.29
C CYS A 75 8.56 -5.52 -2.71
N ILE A 76 9.66 -5.27 -1.98
CA ILE A 76 9.98 -3.92 -1.47
C ILE A 76 10.09 -2.90 -2.61
N ARG A 77 10.81 -3.24 -3.68
CA ARG A 77 10.96 -2.34 -4.85
C ARG A 77 9.62 -2.06 -5.53
N PHE A 78 8.75 -3.05 -5.62
CA PHE A 78 7.39 -2.90 -6.15
C PHE A 78 6.57 -1.92 -5.30
N HIS A 79 6.53 -2.11 -3.98
CA HIS A 79 5.83 -1.20 -3.08
C HIS A 79 6.41 0.22 -3.13
N LEU A 80 7.73 0.37 -3.15
CA LEU A 80 8.37 1.69 -3.29
C LEU A 80 8.00 2.37 -4.60
N GLY A 81 7.96 1.63 -5.71
CA GLY A 81 7.50 2.16 -6.99
C GLY A 81 6.08 2.72 -6.91
N ASN A 82 5.18 2.01 -6.25
CA ASN A 82 3.81 2.49 -6.06
C ASN A 82 3.73 3.69 -5.12
N ILE A 83 4.47 3.67 -4.01
CA ILE A 83 4.55 4.79 -3.05
C ILE A 83 5.01 6.04 -3.79
N TYR A 84 6.11 5.98 -4.54
CA TYR A 84 6.62 7.12 -5.32
C TYR A 84 5.60 7.67 -6.31
N ARG A 85 4.84 6.80 -6.98
CA ARG A 85 3.78 7.22 -7.90
C ARG A 85 2.61 7.90 -7.19
N LYS A 86 2.25 7.43 -5.99
CA LYS A 86 1.11 7.96 -5.21
C LYS A 86 1.43 9.25 -4.48
N THR A 87 2.66 9.39 -3.98
CA THR A 87 3.12 10.59 -3.27
C THR A 87 3.73 11.64 -4.20
N GLY A 88 4.03 11.27 -5.46
CA GLY A 88 4.63 12.17 -6.44
C GLY A 88 6.12 12.42 -6.21
N VAL A 89 6.76 11.74 -5.26
CA VAL A 89 8.19 11.89 -4.97
C VAL A 89 9.04 11.00 -5.90
N ARG A 90 10.28 11.41 -6.15
CA ARG A 90 11.16 10.74 -7.12
C ARG A 90 12.11 9.72 -6.50
N ASN A 91 12.40 9.84 -5.21
CA ASN A 91 13.40 9.01 -4.54
C ASN A 91 13.10 8.86 -3.04
N LYS A 92 13.85 7.95 -2.39
CA LYS A 92 13.74 7.65 -0.96
C LYS A 92 13.97 8.88 -0.08
N ALA A 93 14.96 9.73 -0.40
CA ALA A 93 15.27 10.89 0.41
C ALA A 93 14.11 11.90 0.43
N CYS A 94 13.52 12.20 -0.73
CA CYS A 94 12.33 13.04 -0.84
C CYS A 94 11.14 12.41 -0.10
N LEU A 95 10.98 11.09 -0.17
CA LEU A 95 9.93 10.38 0.57
C LEU A 95 10.08 10.55 2.08
N LEU A 96 11.29 10.38 2.61
CA LEU A 96 11.57 10.56 4.04
C LEU A 96 11.37 12.00 4.50
N LEU A 97 11.79 12.99 3.67
CA LEU A 97 11.56 14.40 3.94
C LEU A 97 10.06 14.71 4.01
N LEU A 98 9.29 14.27 3.01
CA LEU A 98 7.85 14.43 2.96
C LEU A 98 7.21 13.83 4.22
N CYS A 99 7.62 12.64 4.65
CA CYS A 99 7.05 12.02 5.84
C CYS A 99 7.35 12.78 7.14
N LYS A 100 8.52 13.44 7.22
CA LYS A 100 8.83 14.36 8.34
C LYS A 100 7.99 15.63 8.29
N GLU A 101 7.80 16.20 7.12
CA GLU A 101 6.96 17.39 6.93
C GLU A 101 5.50 17.11 7.30
N LEU A 102 5.00 15.92 6.97
CA LEU A 102 3.66 15.46 7.32
C LEU A 102 3.51 14.99 8.78
N GLY A 103 4.60 14.83 9.53
CA GLY A 103 4.57 14.29 10.90
C GLY A 103 4.24 12.80 11.00
N PHE A 104 4.36 12.05 9.89
CA PHE A 104 4.09 10.60 9.86
C PHE A 104 5.11 9.80 10.71
N ASP A 105 6.30 10.35 10.95
CA ASP A 105 7.35 9.75 11.77
C ASP A 105 6.87 9.39 13.19
N ARG A 106 5.95 10.17 13.76
CA ARG A 106 5.39 9.94 15.10
C ARG A 106 4.43 8.76 15.18
N VAL A 107 3.87 8.35 14.04
CA VAL A 107 2.84 7.29 13.95
C VAL A 107 3.33 6.06 13.19
N ALA A 108 4.48 6.15 12.52
CA ALA A 108 5.05 5.08 11.70
C ALA A 108 5.11 3.73 12.42
N GLU A 109 5.59 3.72 13.67
CA GLU A 109 5.72 2.50 14.50
C GLU A 109 4.42 1.71 14.67
N ARG A 110 3.26 2.39 14.63
CA ARG A 110 1.94 1.73 14.75
C ARG A 110 1.65 0.81 13.58
N PHE A 111 2.22 1.09 12.40
CA PHE A 111 2.00 0.33 11.19
C PHE A 111 2.99 -0.84 11.02
N LEU A 112 3.88 -1.07 11.99
CA LEU A 112 4.79 -2.21 12.03
C LEU A 112 4.26 -3.39 12.85
N SER A 113 3.22 -3.21 13.66
CA SER A 113 2.83 -4.14 14.74
C SER A 113 1.56 -4.98 14.47
N ASP A 114 1.28 -5.38 13.22
CA ASP A 114 0.17 -6.31 12.87
C ASP A 114 0.68 -7.70 12.49
#